data_AF-A0A959BW49-F1
#
_entry.id   AF-A0A959BW49-F1
#
_cell.length_a   1.000
_cell.length_b   1.000
_cell.length_c   1.000
_cell.angle_alpha   90.00
_cell.angle_beta   90.00
_cell.angle_gamma   90.00
#
_symmetry.space_group_name_H-M   'P 1'
#
loop_
_entity.id
_entity.type
_entity.pdbx_description
1 polymer ?
#
loop_
_entity_poly.entity_id
_entity_poly.type
_entity_poly.pdbx_seq_one_letter_code
_entity_poly.pdbx_strand_id
1 'polypeptide(L)'
;MRKITADIIFPVAAPPVKEGVIVVNEEGKVLRLGQRAGHDPASLEIHQGVIVPGFVNTHCHLELSHMKGRVDTGTGLLPFLQKVVKFRDIPMEEILDAISRADQEMFENGIVAVGDISNKLDTRERKESSPIRYYTFVEMFDFLQNEGAQKTFTMYKDV
;
A
#
# COMPACT_ATOMS: atom_id res chain seq x y z
N MET A 1 5.47 1.27 28.37
CA MET A 1 4.98 0.06 27.65
C MET A 1 3.46 0.09 27.57
N ARG A 2 2.89 -0.13 26.39
CA ARG A 2 1.43 -0.19 26.18
C ARG A 2 0.97 -1.65 26.09
N LYS A 3 -0.26 -1.92 26.53
CA LYS A 3 -0.85 -3.27 26.51
C LYS A 3 -2.21 -3.16 25.85
N ILE A 4 -2.33 -3.70 24.64
CA ILE A 4 -3.53 -3.58 23.80
C ILE A 4 -4.22 -4.94 23.79
N THR A 5 -5.52 -4.98 24.04
CA THR A 5 -6.31 -6.22 24.05
C THR A 5 -7.55 -6.10 23.18
N ALA A 6 -7.97 -7.24 22.63
CA ALA A 6 -9.21 -7.38 21.86
C ALA A 6 -9.87 -8.73 22.14
N ASP A 7 -11.09 -8.93 21.65
CA ASP A 7 -11.82 -10.20 21.83
C ASP A 7 -11.08 -11.35 21.13
N ILE A 8 -10.46 -11.07 19.98
CA ILE A 8 -9.58 -12.01 19.29
C ILE A 8 -8.41 -11.25 18.66
N ILE A 9 -7.20 -11.80 18.79
CA ILE A 9 -6.00 -11.31 18.09
C ILE A 9 -5.53 -12.37 17.11
N PHE A 10 -5.36 -12.00 15.85
CA PHE A 10 -4.84 -12.88 14.79
C PHE A 10 -3.39 -12.50 14.49
N PRO A 11 -2.38 -13.19 15.05
CA PRO A 11 -0.99 -12.88 14.75
C PRO A 11 -0.54 -13.32 13.35
N VAL A 12 -1.37 -14.11 12.64
CA VAL A 12 -1.13 -14.71 11.30
C VAL A 12 0.00 -15.75 11.28
N ALA A 13 1.04 -15.60 12.10
CA ALA A 13 2.11 -16.59 12.29
C ALA A 13 1.75 -17.73 13.27
N ALA A 14 0.60 -17.65 13.94
CA ALA A 14 0.13 -18.63 14.92
C ALA A 14 -1.40 -18.62 14.99
N PRO A 15 -2.04 -19.61 15.67
CA PRO A 15 -3.48 -19.62 15.85
C PRO A 15 -4.03 -18.36 16.53
N PRO A 16 -5.30 -17.98 16.27
CA PRO A 16 -5.92 -16.82 16.89
C PRO A 16 -5.98 -16.94 18.42
N VAL A 17 -5.71 -15.83 19.11
CA VAL A 17 -5.72 -15.76 20.58
C VAL A 17 -6.99 -15.06 21.02
N LYS A 18 -7.95 -15.82 21.56
CA LYS A 18 -9.13 -15.25 22.22
C LYS A 18 -8.70 -14.50 23.47
N GLU A 19 -9.28 -13.33 23.69
CA GLU A 19 -8.90 -12.40 24.75
C GLU A 19 -7.38 -12.16 24.80
N GLY A 20 -6.78 -11.97 23.62
CA GLY A 20 -5.34 -11.76 23.49
C GLY A 20 -4.89 -10.39 24.02
N VAL A 21 -3.63 -10.29 24.42
CA VAL A 21 -2.96 -9.03 24.79
C VAL A 21 -1.64 -8.91 24.01
N ILE A 22 -1.48 -7.80 23.28
CA ILE A 22 -0.22 -7.39 22.67
C ILE A 22 0.47 -6.41 23.62
N VAL A 23 1.71 -6.70 23.98
CA VAL A 23 2.57 -5.77 24.72
C VAL A 23 3.53 -5.10 23.73
N VAL A 24 3.51 -3.78 23.68
CA VAL A 24 4.41 -2.98 22.84
C VAL A 24 5.30 -2.07 23.68
N ASN A 25 6.53 -1.84 23.19
CA ASN A 25 7.42 -0.83 23.76
C ASN A 25 7.02 0.59 23.33
N GLU A 26 7.83 1.57 23.69
CA GLU A 26 7.58 2.99 23.41
C GLU A 26 7.70 3.31 21.91
N GLU A 27 8.51 2.54 21.17
CA GLU A 27 8.67 2.62 19.72
C GLU A 27 7.58 1.85 18.93
N GLY A 28 6.60 1.25 19.61
CA GLY A 28 5.50 0.50 18.98
C GLY A 28 5.88 -0.91 18.49
N LYS A 29 7.08 -1.40 18.82
CA LYS A 29 7.49 -2.78 18.53
C LYS A 29 6.72 -3.76 19.42
N VAL A 30 6.13 -4.78 18.82
CA VAL A 30 5.53 -5.91 19.53
C VAL A 30 6.62 -6.69 20.26
N LEU A 31 6.50 -6.75 21.59
CA LEU A 31 7.40 -7.51 22.47
C LEU A 31 6.85 -8.90 22.79
N ARG A 32 5.53 -8.99 22.99
CA ARG A 32 4.87 -10.23 23.44
C ARG A 32 3.41 -10.26 23.05
N LEU A 33 2.93 -11.46 22.74
CA LEU A 33 1.50 -11.81 22.67
C LEU A 33 1.18 -12.77 23.82
N GLY A 34 0.08 -12.53 24.53
CA GLY A 34 -0.33 -13.33 25.68
C GLY A 34 -1.85 -13.31 25.91
N GLN A 35 -2.26 -13.80 27.08
CA GLN A 35 -3.66 -13.93 27.51
C GLN A 35 -4.05 -12.79 28.47
N ARG A 36 -5.27 -12.26 28.32
CA ARG A 36 -5.81 -11.16 29.15
C ARG A 36 -5.86 -11.47 30.63
N ALA A 37 -6.17 -12.72 31.01
CA ALA A 37 -6.30 -13.15 32.40
C ALA A 37 -5.05 -12.89 33.27
N GLY A 38 -3.85 -12.77 32.66
CA GLY A 38 -2.60 -12.52 33.37
C GLY A 38 -2.27 -11.03 33.60
N HIS A 39 -3.20 -10.12 33.31
CA HIS A 39 -2.97 -8.68 33.33
C HIS A 39 -4.00 -7.95 34.21
N ASP A 40 -3.55 -6.93 34.94
CA ASP A 40 -4.43 -5.99 35.62
C ASP A 40 -5.29 -5.23 34.59
N PRO A 41 -6.64 -5.30 34.67
CA PRO A 41 -7.54 -4.60 33.76
C PRO A 41 -7.28 -3.10 33.65
N ALA A 42 -6.86 -2.44 34.73
CA ALA A 42 -6.56 -1.00 34.71
C ALA A 42 -5.33 -0.64 33.85
N SER A 43 -4.51 -1.64 33.49
CA SER A 43 -3.32 -1.46 32.64
C SER A 43 -3.55 -1.76 31.16
N LEU A 44 -4.78 -2.09 30.76
CA LEU A 44 -5.13 -2.55 29.41
C LEU A 44 -5.87 -1.47 28.60
N GLU A 45 -5.44 -1.29 27.36
CA GLU A 45 -6.19 -0.60 26.30
C GLU A 45 -7.13 -1.63 25.67
N ILE A 46 -8.42 -1.56 26.00
CA ILE A 46 -9.41 -2.58 25.63
C ILE A 46 -10.17 -2.14 24.37
N HIS A 47 -10.08 -2.94 23.32
CA HIS A 47 -10.87 -2.78 22.10
C HIS A 47 -11.88 -3.92 21.96
N GLN A 48 -13.07 -3.63 21.45
CA GLN A 48 -14.05 -4.66 21.06
C GLN A 48 -13.76 -5.11 19.63
N GLY A 49 -13.93 -6.40 19.35
CA GLY A 49 -13.72 -7.00 18.04
C GLY A 49 -12.34 -7.64 17.87
N VAL A 50 -11.76 -7.47 16.69
CA VAL A 50 -10.60 -8.25 16.23
C VAL A 50 -9.42 -7.33 15.93
N ILE A 51 -8.23 -7.71 16.40
CA ILE A 51 -6.97 -7.09 15.96
C ILE A 51 -6.24 -8.04 14.99
N VAL A 52 -5.87 -7.49 13.84
CA VAL A 52 -5.02 -8.11 12.82
C VAL A 52 -3.81 -7.20 12.54
N PRO A 53 -2.70 -7.72 12.00
CA PRO A 53 -1.65 -6.90 11.42
C PRO A 53 -2.21 -5.98 10.33
N GLY A 54 -1.62 -4.79 10.18
CA GLY A 54 -1.88 -3.93 9.04
C GLY A 54 -1.58 -4.66 7.72
N PHE A 55 -2.35 -4.36 6.68
CA PHE A 55 -2.26 -5.06 5.40
C PHE A 55 -1.07 -4.57 4.57
N VAL A 56 -0.54 -5.48 3.76
CA VAL A 56 0.47 -5.16 2.74
C VAL A 56 -0.18 -5.31 1.38
N ASN A 57 -0.27 -4.21 0.63
CA ASN A 57 -0.65 -4.27 -0.78
C ASN A 57 0.61 -4.52 -1.61
N THR A 58 0.80 -5.74 -2.09
CA THR A 58 2.06 -6.14 -2.71
C THR A 58 2.28 -5.58 -4.11
N HIS A 59 1.24 -5.03 -4.75
CA HIS A 59 1.32 -4.46 -6.10
C HIS A 59 0.28 -3.36 -6.30
N CYS A 60 0.72 -2.14 -6.62
CA CYS A 60 -0.13 -1.00 -6.92
C CYS A 60 0.47 -0.17 -8.07
N HIS A 61 -0.36 0.56 -8.80
CA HIS A 61 0.08 1.66 -9.68
C HIS A 61 -0.60 2.94 -9.20
N LEU A 62 -0.07 3.54 -8.12
CA LEU A 62 -0.65 4.74 -7.52
C LEU A 62 -0.70 5.91 -8.52
N GLU A 63 0.26 6.02 -9.42
CA GLU A 63 0.31 7.05 -10.47
C GLU A 63 -0.90 7.00 -11.42
N LEU A 64 -1.53 5.82 -11.56
CA LEU A 64 -2.70 5.60 -12.40
C LEU A 64 -4.02 5.79 -11.63
N SER A 65 -4.02 6.32 -10.42
CA SER A 65 -5.24 6.48 -9.61
C SER A 65 -6.33 7.30 -10.30
N HIS A 66 -5.95 8.29 -11.12
CA HIS A 66 -6.86 9.09 -11.94
C HIS A 66 -7.61 8.28 -13.02
N MET A 67 -7.15 7.06 -13.31
CA MET A 67 -7.75 6.14 -14.28
C MET A 67 -8.89 5.28 -13.71
N LYS A 68 -9.16 5.34 -12.39
CA LYS A 68 -10.24 4.59 -11.75
C LYS A 68 -11.57 4.86 -12.48
N GLY A 69 -12.13 3.82 -13.10
CA GLY A 69 -13.39 3.88 -13.85
C GLY A 69 -13.32 4.44 -15.27
N ARG A 70 -12.14 4.73 -15.84
CA ARG A 70 -11.99 5.32 -17.18
C ARG A 70 -11.72 4.33 -18.30
N VAL A 71 -11.35 3.10 -17.93
CA VAL A 71 -10.99 2.03 -18.87
C VAL A 71 -11.84 0.82 -18.57
N ASP A 72 -12.50 0.30 -19.60
CA ASP A 72 -13.34 -0.89 -19.47
C ASP A 72 -12.53 -2.09 -18.98
N THR A 73 -13.14 -2.91 -18.12
CA THR A 73 -12.55 -4.17 -17.66
C THR A 73 -12.71 -5.26 -18.72
N GLY A 74 -11.91 -6.33 -18.61
CA GLY A 74 -12.05 -7.50 -19.48
C GLY A 74 -11.58 -7.31 -20.94
N THR A 75 -10.84 -6.25 -21.25
CA THR A 75 -10.38 -5.97 -22.62
C THR A 75 -9.10 -6.71 -23.02
N GLY A 76 -8.44 -7.40 -22.09
CA GLY A 76 -7.09 -7.94 -22.26
C GLY A 76 -6.00 -6.84 -22.19
N LEU A 77 -4.73 -7.27 -22.10
CA LEU A 77 -3.60 -6.39 -21.79
C LEU A 77 -3.30 -5.37 -22.90
N LEU A 78 -3.18 -5.80 -24.16
CA LEU A 78 -2.82 -4.88 -25.25
C LEU A 78 -3.87 -3.77 -25.46
N PRO A 79 -5.19 -4.06 -25.54
CA PRO A 79 -6.20 -3.01 -25.64
C PRO A 79 -6.24 -2.11 -24.40
N PHE A 80 -5.97 -2.65 -23.20
CA PHE A 80 -5.86 -1.86 -21.98
C PHE A 80 -4.70 -0.85 -22.07
N LEU A 81 -3.50 -1.30 -22.43
CA LEU A 81 -2.32 -0.44 -22.57
C LEU A 81 -2.54 0.66 -23.62
N GLN A 82 -3.16 0.34 -24.76
CA GLN A 82 -3.49 1.33 -25.77
C GLN A 82 -4.45 2.41 -25.25
N LYS A 83 -5.42 2.04 -24.40
CA LYS A 83 -6.31 3.01 -23.75
C LYS A 83 -5.53 3.86 -22.74
N VAL A 84 -4.73 3.26 -21.87
CA VAL A 84 -3.91 3.99 -20.87
C VAL A 84 -3.00 5.02 -21.54
N VAL A 85 -2.33 4.66 -22.64
CA VAL A 85 -1.45 5.58 -23.38
C VAL A 85 -2.23 6.74 -24.02
N LYS A 86 -3.51 6.57 -24.34
CA LYS A 86 -4.35 7.63 -24.91
C LYS A 86 -4.84 8.64 -23.86
N PHE A 87 -4.91 8.26 -22.58
CA PHE A 87 -5.34 9.13 -21.49
C PHE A 87 -4.18 9.95 -20.89
N ARG A 88 -3.36 10.56 -21.74
CA ARG A 88 -2.19 11.36 -21.30
C ARG A 88 -2.48 12.84 -21.08
N ASP A 89 -3.55 13.38 -21.66
CA ASP A 89 -3.94 14.79 -21.53
C ASP A 89 -4.91 15.00 -20.35
N ILE A 90 -4.48 14.61 -19.15
CA ILE A 90 -5.19 14.90 -17.90
C ILE A 90 -4.45 16.03 -17.18
N PRO A 91 -5.15 17.06 -16.68
CA PRO A 91 -4.52 18.11 -15.88
C PRO A 91 -3.76 17.51 -14.69
N MET A 92 -2.53 17.99 -14.45
CA MET A 92 -1.69 17.47 -13.36
C MET A 92 -2.37 17.56 -11.99
N GLU A 93 -3.14 18.62 -11.75
CA GLU A 93 -3.91 18.80 -10.51
C GLU A 93 -4.89 17.63 -10.25
N GLU A 94 -5.56 17.14 -11.29
CA GLU A 94 -6.49 16.01 -11.21
C GLU A 94 -5.75 14.70 -10.92
N ILE A 95 -4.55 14.53 -11.49
CA ILE A 95 -3.67 13.38 -11.22
C ILE A 95 -3.26 13.38 -9.75
N LEU A 96 -2.77 14.51 -9.24
CA LEU A 96 -2.30 14.66 -7.86
C LEU A 96 -3.43 14.51 -6.84
N ASP A 97 -4.62 15.05 -7.12
CA ASP A 97 -5.81 14.83 -6.29
C ASP A 97 -6.18 13.34 -6.22
N ALA A 98 -6.21 12.66 -7.37
CA ALA A 98 -6.52 11.22 -7.41
C ALA A 98 -5.49 10.37 -6.67
N ILE A 99 -4.19 10.71 -6.78
CA ILE A 99 -3.10 10.09 -6.02
C ILE A 99 -3.33 10.27 -4.51
N SER A 100 -3.64 11.49 -4.07
CA SER A 100 -3.88 11.79 -2.66
C SER A 100 -5.07 11.01 -2.10
N ARG A 101 -6.19 10.98 -2.84
CA ARG A 101 -7.39 10.22 -2.45
C ARG A 101 -7.13 8.72 -2.40
N ALA A 102 -6.39 8.16 -3.35
CA ALA A 102 -6.08 6.73 -3.35
C ALA A 102 -5.13 6.32 -2.21
N ASP A 103 -4.13 7.14 -1.89
CA ASP A 103 -3.25 6.94 -0.72
C ASP A 103 -4.07 6.95 0.59
N GLN A 104 -4.94 7.94 0.76
CA GLN A 104 -5.83 8.04 1.92
C GLN A 104 -6.80 6.84 2.00
N GLU A 105 -7.43 6.46 0.88
CA GLU A 105 -8.33 5.30 0.80
C GLU A 105 -7.59 4.02 1.24
N MET A 106 -6.35 3.81 0.79
CA MET A 106 -5.55 2.65 1.23
C MET A 106 -5.28 2.68 2.73
N PHE A 107 -4.89 3.84 3.27
CA PHE A 107 -4.58 3.98 4.69
C PHE A 107 -5.81 3.73 5.57
N GLU A 108 -6.96 4.28 5.21
CA GLU A 108 -8.24 4.07 5.91
C GLU A 108 -8.69 2.61 5.89
N ASN A 109 -8.34 1.87 4.84
CA ASN A 109 -8.58 0.43 4.73
C ASN A 109 -7.52 -0.43 5.46
N GLY A 110 -6.63 0.19 6.25
CA GLY A 110 -5.67 -0.51 7.10
C GLY A 110 -4.42 -1.01 6.38
N ILE A 111 -4.14 -0.52 5.17
CA ILE A 111 -2.88 -0.80 4.47
C ILE A 111 -1.77 0.04 5.10
N VAL A 112 -0.68 -0.62 5.46
CA VAL A 112 0.48 0.02 6.11
C VAL A 112 1.75 -0.04 5.27
N ALA A 113 1.76 -0.89 4.24
CA ALA A 113 2.85 -0.96 3.28
C ALA A 113 2.36 -1.30 1.87
N VAL A 114 3.03 -0.74 0.86
CA VAL A 114 2.67 -0.93 -0.55
C VAL A 114 3.93 -1.20 -1.38
N GLY A 115 3.90 -2.25 -2.20
CA GLY A 115 4.79 -2.41 -3.35
C GLY A 115 4.20 -1.66 -4.53
N ASP A 116 4.73 -0.48 -4.84
CA ASP A 116 4.18 0.40 -5.87
C ASP A 116 5.05 0.41 -7.12
N ILE A 117 4.41 0.39 -8.27
CA ILE A 117 5.03 0.51 -9.58
C ILE A 117 4.96 1.96 -10.03
N SER A 118 6.07 2.50 -10.51
CA SER A 118 6.11 3.88 -11.03
C SER A 118 6.88 3.98 -12.33
N ASN A 119 6.28 4.65 -13.30
CA ASN A 119 6.92 5.08 -14.54
C ASN A 119 7.33 6.57 -14.50
N LYS A 120 6.74 7.36 -13.59
CA LYS A 120 7.02 8.81 -13.42
C LYS A 120 7.27 9.19 -11.96
N LEU A 121 7.65 10.46 -11.75
CA LEU A 121 7.89 11.05 -10.43
C LEU A 121 6.62 11.55 -9.70
N ASP A 122 5.46 11.50 -10.35
CA ASP A 122 4.20 12.14 -9.90
C ASP A 122 3.76 11.70 -8.49
N THR A 123 4.11 10.48 -8.07
CA THR A 123 3.73 9.94 -6.75
C THR A 123 4.73 10.23 -5.64
N ARG A 124 5.93 10.75 -5.95
CA ARG A 124 7.05 10.87 -5.02
C ARG A 124 6.69 11.69 -3.77
N GLU A 125 6.19 12.91 -3.96
CA GLU A 125 5.88 13.82 -2.87
C GLU A 125 4.79 13.24 -1.93
N ARG A 126 3.77 12.61 -2.52
CA ARG A 126 2.72 11.95 -1.74
C ARG A 126 3.29 10.79 -0.92
N LYS A 127 4.12 9.93 -1.52
CA LYS A 127 4.73 8.78 -0.85
C LYS A 127 5.67 9.20 0.28
N GLU A 128 6.47 10.27 0.10
CA GLU A 128 7.39 10.79 1.12
C GLU A 128 6.65 11.32 2.36
N SER A 129 5.42 11.81 2.19
CA SER A 129 4.59 12.37 3.26
C SER A 129 3.49 11.42 3.75
N SER A 130 3.36 10.22 3.19
CA SER A 130 2.32 9.25 3.54
C SER A 130 2.68 8.47 4.81
N PRO A 131 1.70 8.13 5.67
CA PRO A 131 1.91 7.17 6.76
C PRO A 131 2.14 5.74 6.26
N ILE A 132 1.83 5.44 4.98
CA ILE A 132 2.06 4.14 4.36
C ILE A 132 3.53 4.01 3.97
N ARG A 133 4.13 2.86 4.27
CA ARG A 133 5.48 2.54 3.81
C ARG A 133 5.47 2.06 2.36
N TYR A 134 6.04 2.86 1.47
CA TYR A 134 6.19 2.48 0.07
C TYR A 134 7.53 1.80 -0.23
N TYR A 135 7.48 0.75 -1.04
CA TYR A 135 8.61 0.23 -1.79
C TYR A 135 8.31 0.47 -3.27
N THR A 136 9.08 1.35 -3.92
CA THR A 136 8.82 1.72 -5.32
C THR A 136 9.68 0.89 -6.26
N PHE A 137 9.04 0.19 -7.17
CA PHE A 137 9.65 -0.50 -8.30
C PHE A 137 9.54 0.42 -9.53
N VAL A 138 10.68 0.90 -10.01
CA VAL A 138 10.74 1.66 -11.25
C VAL A 138 10.50 0.69 -12.40
N GLU A 139 9.38 0.86 -13.11
CA GLU A 139 9.01 -0.02 -14.19
C GLU A 139 9.48 0.53 -15.53
N MET A 140 10.21 -0.33 -16.24
CA MET A 140 10.68 -0.13 -17.60
C MET A 140 10.14 -1.29 -18.43
N PHE A 141 9.46 -0.99 -19.52
CA PHE A 141 9.01 -2.01 -20.47
C PHE A 141 9.24 -1.55 -21.91
N ASP A 142 9.30 -2.53 -22.81
CA ASP A 142 9.38 -2.35 -24.26
C ASP A 142 8.48 -3.39 -24.94
N PHE A 143 8.15 -3.18 -26.21
CA PHE A 143 7.36 -4.09 -27.04
C PHE A 143 8.21 -5.19 -27.69
N LEU A 144 9.30 -5.59 -27.03
CA LEU A 144 10.26 -6.60 -27.49
C LEU A 144 10.88 -6.26 -28.85
N GLN A 145 11.21 -4.98 -29.08
CA GLN A 145 11.82 -4.52 -30.32
C GLN A 145 13.32 -4.31 -30.14
N ASN A 146 14.13 -5.25 -30.65
CA ASN A 146 15.59 -5.21 -30.51
C ASN A 146 16.22 -3.87 -30.94
N GLU A 147 15.70 -3.26 -32.01
CA GLU A 147 16.18 -1.98 -32.54
C GLU A 147 15.95 -0.82 -31.56
N GLY A 148 14.91 -0.89 -30.73
CA GLY A 148 14.53 0.14 -29.76
C GLY A 148 15.10 -0.08 -28.36
N ALA A 149 15.54 -1.29 -28.02
CA ALA A 149 15.88 -1.69 -26.66
C ALA A 149 16.92 -0.77 -25.98
N GLN A 150 18.04 -0.48 -26.66
CA GLN A 150 19.10 0.38 -26.10
C GLN A 150 18.60 1.82 -25.87
N LYS A 151 17.81 2.34 -26.81
CA LYS A 151 17.22 3.69 -26.70
C LYS A 151 16.26 3.75 -25.52
N THR A 152 15.35 2.77 -25.40
CA THR A 152 14.39 2.68 -24.29
C THR A 152 15.12 2.57 -22.95
N PHE A 153 16.15 1.72 -22.85
CA PHE A 153 16.96 1.61 -21.63
C PHE A 153 17.62 2.94 -21.23
N THR A 154 18.26 3.64 -22.18
CA THR A 154 18.89 4.93 -21.90
C THR A 154 17.87 5.98 -21.46
N MET A 155 16.68 6.03 -22.10
CA MET A 155 15.61 6.95 -21.71
C MET A 155 15.20 6.82 -20.24
N TYR A 156 15.14 5.60 -19.71
CA TYR A 156 14.77 5.37 -18.31
C TYR A 156 15.94 5.58 -17.33
N LYS A 157 17.20 5.53 -17.79
CA LYS A 157 18.38 5.75 -16.93
C LYS A 157 18.60 7.24 -16.61
N ASP A 158 18.17 8.12 -17.50
CA ASP A 158 18.36 9.56 -17.38
C ASP A 158 17.30 10.24 -16.50
N VAL A 159 16.35 9.48 -15.94
CA VAL A 159 15.19 9.94 -15.15
C VAL A 159 15.37 9.65 -13.66
#